data_AF-A0A8B8IQX3-F1
#
_entry.id   AF-A0A8B8IQX3-F1
#
_cell.length_a   1.000
_cell.length_b   1.000
_cell.length_c   1.000
_cell.angle_alpha   90.00
_cell.angle_beta   90.00
_cell.angle_gamma   90.00
#
_symmetry.space_group_name_H-M   'P 1'
#
loop_
_entity.id
_entity.type
_entity.pdbx_description
1 polymer ?
#
loop_
_entity_poly.entity_id
_entity_poly.type
_entity_poly.pdbx_seq_one_letter_code
_entity_poly.pdbx_strand_id
1 'polypeptide(L)'
;MLLELPGGSESARRLTRQPALGARAPVRHAGEQRSATGAGVWKRVRLKLEARDVPARRAPQHDQVAYIISEATSAENLCLMYEGWMAWV
;
A
#
# COMPACT_ATOMS: atom_id res chain seq x y z
N MET A 1 -20.46 -18.21 -40.96
CA MET A 1 -19.74 -16.95 -40.65
C MET A 1 -19.39 -17.04 -39.16
N LEU A 2 -18.31 -17.71 -38.72
CA LEU A 2 -16.88 -17.38 -38.85
C LEU A 2 -16.59 -15.87 -38.73
N LEU A 3 -16.13 -15.47 -37.55
CA LEU A 3 -15.32 -14.27 -37.34
C LEU A 3 -14.20 -14.68 -36.38
N GLU A 4 -13.17 -15.26 -36.99
CA GLU A 4 -11.83 -15.42 -36.42
C GLU A 4 -11.27 -14.04 -36.07
N LEU A 5 -10.77 -13.86 -34.85
CA LEU A 5 -9.93 -12.73 -34.48
C LEU A 5 -8.46 -13.15 -34.56
N PRO A 6 -7.59 -12.36 -35.20
CA PRO A 6 -6.25 -12.79 -35.60
C PRO A 6 -5.30 -12.93 -34.41
N GLY A 7 -4.49 -13.99 -34.47
CA GLY A 7 -3.30 -14.15 -33.64
C GLY A 7 -2.12 -13.28 -34.09
N GLY A 8 -1.25 -12.98 -33.13
CA GLY A 8 0.04 -12.29 -33.29
C GLY A 8 0.48 -11.69 -31.96
N SER A 9 1.04 -12.49 -31.04
CA SER A 9 2.48 -12.60 -30.82
C SER A 9 3.16 -11.27 -30.48
N GLU A 10 3.39 -11.00 -29.19
CA GLU A 10 4.67 -10.45 -28.75
C GLU A 10 4.96 -10.63 -27.26
N SER A 11 6.25 -10.90 -26.98
CA SER A 11 6.95 -10.66 -25.73
C SER A 11 6.64 -11.54 -24.52
N ALA A 12 7.24 -12.74 -24.57
CA ALA A 12 8.12 -13.28 -23.54
C ALA A 12 8.30 -12.40 -22.28
N ARG A 13 7.49 -12.65 -21.25
CA ARG A 13 7.92 -12.48 -19.86
C ARG A 13 7.90 -13.84 -19.21
N ARG A 14 9.10 -14.42 -19.11
CA ARG A 14 9.41 -15.49 -18.16
C ARG A 14 8.93 -15.04 -16.78
N LEU A 15 7.72 -15.44 -16.39
CA LEU A 15 7.34 -15.46 -14.99
C LEU A 15 7.93 -16.76 -14.44
N THR A 16 9.07 -16.59 -13.77
CA THR A 16 9.68 -17.55 -12.85
C THR A 16 8.60 -18.36 -12.12
N ARG A 17 8.70 -19.67 -12.24
CA ARG A 17 7.94 -20.73 -11.55
C ARG A 17 7.16 -20.23 -10.32
N GLN A 18 5.83 -20.27 -10.39
CA GLN A 18 4.98 -20.22 -9.21
C GLN A 18 5.39 -21.37 -8.27
N PRO A 19 5.74 -21.11 -6.99
CA PRO A 19 5.83 -22.18 -6.01
C PRO A 19 4.44 -22.74 -5.74
N ALA A 20 4.36 -24.06 -5.67
CA ALA A 20 3.15 -24.86 -5.63
C ALA A 20 2.16 -24.44 -4.52
N LEU A 21 0.89 -24.40 -4.89
CA LEU A 21 -0.29 -24.48 -4.01
C LEU A 21 -0.19 -25.80 -3.22
N GLY A 22 0.44 -25.78 -2.05
CA GLY A 22 0.66 -26.99 -1.25
C GLY A 22 1.52 -26.81 0.01
N ALA A 23 2.24 -25.69 0.14
CA ALA A 23 2.88 -25.37 1.41
C ALA A 23 1.82 -24.88 2.41
N ARG A 24 1.37 -25.76 3.31
CA ARG A 24 0.58 -25.40 4.49
C ARG A 24 1.28 -24.24 5.19
N ALA A 25 0.67 -23.07 5.15
CA ALA A 25 1.19 -21.89 5.84
C ALA A 25 1.43 -22.28 7.31
N PRO A 26 2.57 -21.89 7.91
CA PRO A 26 2.82 -22.18 9.32
C PRO A 26 1.67 -21.60 10.12
N VAL A 27 1.12 -22.41 11.04
CA VAL A 27 0.06 -21.97 11.97
C VAL A 27 0.69 -20.90 12.85
N ARG A 28 0.42 -19.63 12.55
CA ARG A 28 0.94 -18.50 13.30
C ARG A 28 0.33 -18.51 14.69
N HIS A 29 1.16 -18.67 15.71
CA HIS A 29 0.71 -18.58 17.09
C HIS A 29 0.29 -17.14 17.40
N ALA A 30 -0.72 -16.95 18.26
CA ALA A 30 -1.23 -15.61 18.61
C ALA A 30 -0.13 -14.63 19.10
N GLY A 31 0.95 -15.14 19.71
CA GLY A 31 2.13 -14.36 20.08
C GLY A 31 2.93 -13.83 18.87
N GLU A 32 3.08 -14.64 17.82
CA GLU A 32 3.76 -14.27 16.59
C GLU A 32 2.99 -13.18 15.81
N GLN A 33 1.65 -13.25 15.86
CA GLN A 33 0.79 -12.21 15.28
C GLN A 33 0.90 -10.87 16.01
N ARG A 34 1.02 -10.86 17.35
CA ARG A 34 1.26 -9.63 18.13
C ARG A 34 2.62 -9.03 17.83
N SER A 35 3.66 -9.86 17.71
CA SER A 35 5.00 -9.44 17.29
C SER A 35 4.99 -8.86 15.87
N ALA A 36 4.21 -9.44 14.96
CA ALA A 36 4.04 -8.92 13.60
C ALA A 36 3.34 -7.55 13.57
N THR A 37 2.28 -7.34 14.38
CA THR A 37 1.62 -6.02 14.49
C THR A 37 2.58 -4.97 15.04
N GLY A 38 3.30 -5.29 16.12
CA GLY A 38 4.30 -4.39 16.71
C GLY A 38 5.41 -4.03 15.72
N ALA A 39 5.96 -5.03 15.02
CA ALA A 39 6.97 -4.82 13.98
C ALA A 39 6.42 -3.96 12.81
N GLY A 40 5.15 -4.15 12.44
CA GLY A 40 4.48 -3.36 11.41
C GLY A 40 4.33 -1.88 11.80
N VAL A 41 3.96 -1.61 13.06
CA VAL A 41 3.90 -0.24 13.58
C VAL A 41 5.29 0.40 13.57
N TRP A 42 6.31 -0.29 14.10
CA TRP A 42 7.68 0.20 14.11
C TRP A 42 8.20 0.53 12.70
N LYS A 43 7.94 -0.36 11.74
CA LYS A 43 8.31 -0.14 10.33
C LYS A 43 7.66 1.13 9.77
N ARG A 44 6.36 1.35 10.03
CA ARG A 44 5.66 2.56 9.56
C ARG A 44 6.19 3.84 10.20
N VAL A 45 6.43 3.82 11.52
CA VAL A 45 7.02 4.98 12.23
C VAL A 45 8.39 5.32 11.64
N ARG A 46 9.23 4.31 11.44
CA ARG A 46 10.55 4.49 10.82
C ARG A 46 10.45 5.11 9.42
N LEU A 47 9.53 4.64 8.58
CA LEU A 47 9.33 5.21 7.24
C LEU A 47 8.93 6.68 7.27
N LYS A 48 8.05 7.09 8.20
CA LYS A 48 7.68 8.50 8.40
C LYS A 48 8.87 9.36 8.79
N LEU A 49 9.71 8.89 9.72
CA LEU A 49 10.91 9.61 10.19
C LEU A 49 12.01 9.68 9.13
N GLU A 50 12.12 8.67 8.27
CA GLU A 50 13.10 8.65 7.18
C GLU A 50 12.64 9.42 5.93
N ALA A 51 11.43 10.00 5.95
CA ALA A 51 10.75 10.65 4.82
C ALA A 51 10.57 9.72 3.61
N ARG A 52 10.19 8.46 3.87
CA ARG A 52 10.01 7.38 2.88
C ARG A 52 8.60 6.79 2.90
N ASP A 53 7.66 7.45 3.56
CA ASP A 53 6.26 7.03 3.64
C ASP A 53 5.47 7.36 2.36
N VAL A 54 5.91 8.36 1.60
CA VAL A 54 5.37 8.70 0.27
C VAL A 54 6.20 7.98 -0.82
N PRO A 55 5.58 7.41 -1.88
CA PRO A 55 6.29 6.67 -2.93
C PRO A 55 7.28 7.50 -3.77
N ALA A 56 7.23 8.82 -3.67
CA ALA A 56 8.22 9.71 -4.26
C ALA A 56 9.42 9.89 -3.31
N ARG A 57 10.63 9.80 -3.88
CA ARG A 57 11.97 9.99 -3.30
C ARG A 57 12.00 10.80 -1.99
N ARG A 58 12.87 10.40 -1.05
CA ARG A 58 13.16 11.05 0.25
C ARG A 58 12.88 12.56 0.22
N ALA A 59 11.71 12.96 0.68
CA ALA A 59 11.28 14.36 0.63
C ALA A 59 12.02 15.18 1.69
N PRO A 60 12.39 16.43 1.42
CA PRO A 60 12.81 17.34 2.47
C PRO A 60 11.65 17.60 3.44
N GLN A 61 11.97 18.01 4.66
CA GLN A 61 10.98 18.17 5.74
C GLN A 61 9.84 19.14 5.37
N HIS A 62 10.14 20.22 4.63
CA HIS A 62 9.14 21.19 4.20
C HIS A 62 8.12 20.59 3.23
N ASP A 63 8.56 19.75 2.29
CA ASP A 63 7.68 19.06 1.35
C ASP A 63 6.80 18.04 2.06
N GLN A 64 7.35 17.32 3.05
CA GLN A 64 6.58 16.38 3.87
C GLN A 64 5.46 17.12 4.63
N VAL A 65 5.77 18.26 5.24
CA VAL A 65 4.79 19.08 5.95
C VAL A 65 3.73 19.63 4.99
N ALA A 66 4.15 20.17 3.84
CA ALA A 66 3.23 20.69 2.83
C ALA A 66 2.27 19.60 2.31
N TYR A 67 2.79 18.40 2.03
CA TYR A 67 1.99 17.25 1.61
C TYR A 67 0.98 16.82 2.68
N ILE A 68 1.39 16.75 3.94
CA ILE A 68 0.48 16.38 5.04
C ILE A 68 -0.65 17.41 5.16
N ILE A 69 -0.34 18.70 5.04
CA ILE A 69 -1.35 19.77 5.08
C ILE A 69 -2.31 19.63 3.89
N SER A 70 -1.81 19.39 2.67
CA SER A 70 -2.67 19.26 1.49
C SER A 70 -3.62 18.07 1.61
N GLU A 71 -3.13 16.92 2.09
CA GLU A 71 -3.98 15.73 2.30
C GLU A 71 -5.02 15.97 3.41
N ALA A 72 -4.64 16.62 4.50
CA ALA A 72 -5.52 16.88 5.64
C ALA A 72 -6.58 17.95 5.37
N THR A 73 -6.37 18.81 4.36
CA THR A 73 -7.29 19.89 3.97
C THR A 73 -8.07 19.58 2.69
N SER A 74 -7.80 18.45 2.04
CA SER A 74 -8.52 18.03 0.84
C SER A 74 -9.98 17.71 1.16
N ALA A 75 -10.90 18.41 0.48
CA ALA A 75 -12.33 18.15 0.61
C ALA A 75 -12.69 16.69 0.24
N GLU A 76 -11.99 16.10 -0.72
CA GLU A 76 -12.19 14.70 -1.13
C GLU A 76 -11.88 13.73 0.03
N ASN A 77 -10.79 13.98 0.77
CA ASN A 77 -10.42 13.18 1.93
C ASN A 77 -11.38 13.39 3.11
N LEU A 78 -11.77 14.64 3.36
CA LEU A 78 -12.68 15.01 4.45
C LEU A 78 -14.08 14.41 4.28
N CYS A 79 -14.60 14.38 3.05
CA CYS A 79 -15.92 13.81 2.74
C CYS A 79 -16.02 12.30 2.91
N LEU A 80 -14.89 11.57 2.97
CA LEU A 80 -14.84 10.12 3.17
C LEU A 80 -14.77 9.70 4.64
N MET A 81 -14.63 10.67 5.55
CA MET A 81 -14.56 10.38 6.97
C MET A 81 -15.91 9.90 7.52
N TYR A 82 -15.87 9.12 8.59
CA TYR A 82 -17.09 8.73 9.31
C TYR A 82 -17.87 9.98 9.75
N GLU A 83 -19.20 9.97 9.63
CA GLU A 83 -20.06 11.12 9.87
C GLU A 83 -19.85 11.78 11.25
N GLY A 84 -19.62 10.98 12.29
CA GLY A 84 -19.36 11.50 13.65
C GLY A 84 -18.02 12.23 13.80
N TRP A 85 -17.17 12.24 12.78
CA TRP A 85 -15.97 13.08 12.75
C TRP A 85 -16.29 14.56 12.50
N MET A 86 -17.49 14.88 11.97
CA MET A 86 -17.95 16.25 11.73
C MET A 86 -16.91 17.13 11.03
N ALA A 87 -16.36 16.64 9.91
CA ALA A 87 -15.30 17.32 9.15
C ALA A 87 -15.69 18.72 8.61
N TRP A 88 -16.97 19.09 8.71
CA TRP A 88 -17.57 20.33 8.21
C TRP A 88 -17.69 21.46 9.25
N VAL A 89 -17.41 21.19 10.52
CA VAL A 89 -17.45 22.19 11.61
C VAL A 89 -16.09 22.86 11.76
#